data_AF-A0AAX6QJ13-F1
#
_entry.id   AF-A0AAX6QJ13-F1
#
_cell.length_a   1.000
_cell.length_b   1.000
_cell.length_c   1.000
_cell.angle_alpha   90.00
_cell.angle_beta   90.00
_cell.angle_gamma   90.00
#
_symmetry.space_group_name_H-M   'P 1'
#
loop_
_entity.id
_entity.type
_entity.pdbx_description
1 polymer ?
#
loop_
_entity_poly.entity_id
_entity_poly.type
_entity_poly.pdbx_seq_one_letter_code
_entity_poly.pdbx_strand_id
1 'polypeptide(L)'
;MGKIALQLRATLENITNLRPLGEDFRWYLKISLVISLLRLVVKMESVSKKDSVALKGGRGSASMVQKCKLCARENSIEILSGTIKPYNAEDNEKFKTIVEFECRGLEPVDFQPQAGFAAEGVESGTVFNDINLQEKVNATGNLLSRGRHLTQEWRRSNRHPQSNNRRD
;
A
#
# COMPACT_ATOMS: atom_id res chain seq x y z
N MET A 1 17.19 1.28 8.83
CA MET A 1 16.09 0.68 8.04
C MET A 1 14.81 1.28 8.56
N GLY A 2 13.98 1.88 7.71
CA GLY A 2 12.72 2.49 8.13
C GLY A 2 11.56 1.62 7.72
N LYS A 3 10.54 1.47 8.58
CA LYS A 3 9.25 0.92 8.18
C LYS A 3 8.33 2.08 7.83
N ILE A 4 7.61 1.94 6.72
CA ILE A 4 6.63 2.92 6.27
C ILE A 4 5.29 2.22 6.09
N ALA A 5 4.27 2.70 6.79
CA ALA A 5 2.91 2.18 6.70
C ALA A 5 2.09 2.98 5.67
N LEU A 6 1.42 2.27 4.76
CA LEU A 6 0.41 2.82 3.87
C LEU A 6 -0.96 2.69 4.52
N GLN A 7 -1.61 3.83 4.76
CA GLN A 7 -2.95 3.87 5.34
C GLN A 7 -3.98 4.23 4.29
N LEU A 8 -5.06 3.44 4.24
CA LEU A 8 -6.26 3.68 3.46
C LEU A 8 -7.31 4.35 4.35
N ARG A 9 -8.05 5.29 3.77
CA ARG A 9 -9.34 5.76 4.25
C ARG A 9 -10.28 5.80 3.06
N ALA A 10 -11.41 5.10 3.18
CA ALA A 10 -12.46 5.07 2.17
C ALA A 10 -13.84 5.10 2.84
N THR A 11 -14.82 5.68 2.15
CA THR A 11 -16.25 5.50 2.44
C THR A 11 -16.72 4.21 1.76
N LEU A 12 -17.23 3.24 2.54
CA LEU A 12 -17.74 1.96 2.06
C LEU A 12 -19.28 1.97 2.08
N GLU A 13 -19.88 1.42 1.03
CA GLU A 13 -21.34 1.23 0.92
C GLU A 13 -21.60 -0.26 0.69
N ASN A 14 -22.18 -0.93 1.70
CA ASN A 14 -22.55 -2.36 1.66
C ASN A 14 -21.41 -3.34 1.32
N ILE A 15 -20.15 -2.92 1.46
CA ILE A 15 -18.96 -3.73 1.21
C ILE A 15 -18.09 -3.84 2.47
N THR A 16 -17.40 -4.96 2.61
CA THR A 16 -16.38 -5.22 3.62
C THR A 16 -15.22 -6.02 3.02
N ASN A 17 -14.20 -6.32 3.82
CA ASN A 17 -13.08 -7.18 3.45
C ASN A 17 -12.33 -6.71 2.18
N LEU A 18 -12.24 -5.39 1.97
CA LEU A 18 -11.53 -4.80 0.84
C LEU A 18 -10.02 -5.07 0.99
N ARG A 19 -9.44 -5.82 0.06
CA ARG A 19 -8.05 -6.29 0.17
C ARG A 19 -7.40 -6.49 -1.20
N PRO A 20 -6.07 -6.37 -1.30
CA PRO A 20 -5.35 -6.83 -2.48
C PRO A 20 -5.51 -8.35 -2.63
N LEU A 21 -5.72 -8.82 -3.86
CA LEU A 21 -5.86 -10.24 -4.18
C LEU A 21 -4.64 -10.72 -4.97
N GLY A 22 -4.08 -11.88 -4.59
CA GLY A 22 -2.96 -12.53 -5.27
C GLY A 22 -1.57 -12.02 -4.84
N GLU A 23 -0.55 -12.86 -5.07
CA GLU A 23 0.86 -12.49 -4.80
C GLU A 23 1.45 -11.59 -5.89
N ASP A 24 0.83 -11.57 -7.06
CA ASP A 24 1.15 -10.73 -8.21
C ASP A 24 0.48 -9.35 -8.15
N PHE A 25 -0.30 -9.05 -7.11
CA PHE A 25 -0.82 -7.72 -6.84
C PHE A 25 0.31 -6.68 -6.90
N ARG A 26 0.04 -5.55 -7.58
CA ARG A 26 1.02 -4.49 -7.81
C ARG A 26 0.69 -3.26 -6.98
N TRP A 27 1.59 -2.91 -6.08
CA TRP A 27 1.58 -1.64 -5.36
C TRP A 27 2.27 -0.58 -6.24
N TYR A 28 1.51 0.31 -6.86
CA TYR A 28 2.04 1.41 -7.65
C TYR A 28 2.39 2.58 -6.73
N LEU A 29 3.68 2.70 -6.42
CA LEU A 29 4.21 3.65 -5.47
C LEU A 29 4.99 4.74 -6.19
N LYS A 30 4.75 5.99 -5.82
CA LYS A 30 5.67 7.07 -6.13
C LYS A 30 6.80 6.99 -5.13
N ILE A 31 7.99 6.64 -5.57
CA ILE A 31 9.16 6.41 -4.72
C ILE A 31 10.13 7.57 -4.87
N SER A 32 10.57 8.09 -3.73
CA SER A 32 11.68 9.04 -3.64
C SER A 32 12.96 8.34 -3.23
N LEU A 33 14.07 8.64 -3.91
CA LEU A 33 15.40 8.23 -3.47
C LEU A 33 15.93 9.24 -2.44
N VAL A 34 16.36 8.75 -1.27
CA VAL A 34 16.91 9.57 -0.19
C VAL A 34 18.42 9.50 -0.20
N ILE A 35 19.07 10.60 -0.62
CA ILE A 35 20.51 10.81 -0.45
C ILE A 35 20.70 11.93 0.58
N SER A 36 21.81 11.85 1.34
CA SER A 36 22.10 12.55 2.60
C SER A 36 21.75 14.04 2.72
N LEU A 37 21.45 14.77 1.64
CA LEU A 37 21.06 16.17 1.68
C LEU A 37 19.94 16.58 0.69
N LEU A 38 19.49 15.69 -0.22
CA LEU A 38 18.55 16.01 -1.31
C LEU A 38 17.68 14.81 -1.69
N ARG A 39 16.37 15.02 -1.87
CA ARG A 39 15.46 14.07 -2.56
C ARG A 39 15.58 14.32 -4.05
N LEU A 40 16.34 13.48 -4.76
CA LEU A 40 16.80 13.80 -6.12
C LEU A 40 15.89 13.28 -7.24
N VAL A 41 15.20 12.17 -7.02
CA VAL A 41 14.37 11.54 -8.05
C VAL A 41 13.12 10.99 -7.42
N VAL A 42 11.97 11.33 -8.01
CA VAL A 42 10.68 10.79 -7.64
C VAL A 42 10.07 10.14 -8.87
N LYS A 43 9.81 8.83 -8.81
CA LYS A 43 9.28 8.05 -9.94
C LYS A 43 8.16 7.11 -9.50
N MET A 44 7.18 6.88 -10.37
CA MET A 44 6.16 5.85 -10.17
C MET A 44 6.74 4.49 -10.55
N GLU A 45 6.65 3.52 -9.64
CA GLU A 45 7.16 2.16 -9.81
C GLU A 45 6.13 1.18 -9.25
N SER A 46 6.02 -0.01 -9.87
CA SER A 46 5.20 -1.08 -9.33
C SER A 46 6.05 -2.02 -8.48
N VAL A 47 5.62 -2.28 -7.24
CA VAL A 47 6.25 -3.27 -6.35
C VAL A 47 5.28 -4.42 -6.13
N SER A 48 5.74 -5.66 -6.30
CA SER A 48 4.92 -6.85 -6.10
C SER A 48 5.64 -7.86 -5.22
N LYS A 49 4.88 -8.62 -4.43
CA LYS A 49 5.44 -9.67 -3.58
C LYS A 49 6.12 -10.76 -4.43
N LYS A 50 5.53 -11.07 -5.59
CA LYS A 50 6.07 -12.03 -6.56
C LYS A 50 7.48 -11.69 -7.05
N ASP A 51 7.85 -10.43 -7.01
CA ASP A 51 9.17 -9.94 -7.47
C ASP A 51 10.24 -10.01 -6.36
N SER A 52 9.94 -10.61 -5.20
CA SER A 52 10.86 -10.69 -4.06
C SER A 52 12.10 -11.54 -4.36
N VAL A 53 13.27 -10.95 -4.12
CA VAL A 53 14.58 -11.58 -4.32
C VAL A 53 15.43 -11.49 -3.05
N ALA A 54 16.30 -12.48 -2.85
CA ALA A 54 17.26 -12.46 -1.74
C ALA A 54 18.31 -11.35 -1.93
N LEU A 55 18.55 -10.56 -0.89
CA LEU A 55 19.58 -9.53 -0.88
C LEU A 55 20.94 -10.12 -0.52
N LYS A 56 22.00 -9.58 -1.14
CA LYS A 56 23.39 -9.95 -0.84
C LYS A 56 23.73 -9.74 0.62
N GLY A 57 24.58 -10.60 1.18
CA GLY A 57 25.14 -10.44 2.53
C GLY A 57 24.14 -10.70 3.66
N GLY A 58 23.15 -11.57 3.45
CA GLY A 58 22.20 -11.98 4.50
C GLY A 58 21.26 -10.88 4.98
N ARG A 59 21.03 -9.84 4.16
CA ARG A 59 20.24 -8.66 4.53
C ARG A 59 18.72 -8.87 4.46
N GLY A 60 18.26 -10.11 4.22
CA GLY A 60 16.86 -10.46 3.99
C GLY A 60 16.51 -10.50 2.50
N SER A 61 15.23 -10.26 2.19
CA SER A 61 14.70 -10.19 0.83
C SER A 61 14.20 -8.78 0.49
N ALA A 62 13.97 -8.52 -0.79
CA ALA A 62 13.34 -7.29 -1.26
C ALA A 62 12.48 -7.53 -2.51
N SER A 63 11.27 -6.98 -2.48
CA SER A 63 10.29 -6.93 -3.56
C SER A 63 10.69 -5.96 -4.67
N MET A 64 11.62 -5.04 -4.39
CA MET A 64 12.23 -4.15 -5.38
C MET A 64 13.65 -3.78 -4.96
N VAL A 65 14.60 -3.83 -5.90
CA VAL A 65 15.99 -3.39 -5.72
C VAL A 65 16.36 -2.39 -6.81
N GLN A 66 16.93 -1.25 -6.42
CA GLN A 66 17.33 -0.20 -7.35
C GLN A 66 18.71 0.37 -6.97
N LYS A 67 19.62 0.37 -7.95
CA LYS A 67 20.92 1.04 -7.82
C LYS A 67 20.78 2.53 -8.10
N CYS A 68 21.27 3.36 -7.19
CA CYS A 68 21.36 4.80 -7.42
C CYS A 68 22.35 5.09 -8.55
N LYS A 69 21.92 5.85 -9.57
CA LYS A 69 22.78 6.23 -10.70
C LYS A 69 23.90 7.22 -10.31
N LEU A 70 23.75 7.95 -9.20
CA LEU A 70 24.71 8.98 -8.77
C LEU A 70 25.79 8.43 -7.83
N CYS A 71 25.41 7.69 -6.78
CA CYS A 71 26.34 7.19 -5.77
C CYS A 71 26.57 5.68 -5.80
N ALA A 72 26.01 4.99 -6.80
CA ALA A 72 26.11 3.53 -7.01
C ALA A 72 25.59 2.64 -5.86
N ARG A 73 25.05 3.23 -4.77
CA ARG A 73 24.45 2.47 -3.66
C ARG A 73 23.21 1.71 -4.11
N GLU A 74 23.08 0.49 -3.63
CA GLU A 74 21.91 -0.36 -3.80
C GLU A 74 20.87 0.00 -2.74
N ASN A 75 19.65 0.27 -3.18
CA ASN A 75 18.51 0.64 -2.34
C ASN A 75 17.38 -0.36 -2.59
N SER A 76 16.49 -0.54 -1.62
CA SER A 76 15.46 -1.57 -1.72
C SER A 76 14.18 -1.23 -0.96
N ILE A 77 13.09 -1.86 -1.39
CA ILE A 77 11.81 -1.89 -0.71
C ILE A 77 11.39 -3.35 -0.57
N GLU A 78 10.98 -3.76 0.62
CA GLU A 78 10.36 -5.06 0.87
C GLU A 78 8.92 -4.89 1.36
N ILE A 79 8.00 -5.65 0.76
CA ILE A 79 6.61 -5.74 1.23
C ILE A 79 6.57 -6.67 2.43
N LEU A 80 6.15 -6.16 3.59
CA LEU A 80 6.00 -6.98 4.78
C LEU A 80 4.68 -7.74 4.71
N SER A 81 4.69 -8.92 4.09
CA SER A 81 3.47 -9.70 3.80
C SER A 81 2.55 -9.92 5.01
N GLY A 82 3.12 -10.15 6.20
CA GLY A 82 2.35 -10.33 7.44
C GLY A 82 1.62 -9.06 7.94
N THR A 83 1.83 -7.92 7.28
CA THR A 83 1.18 -6.64 7.62
C THR A 83 0.05 -6.27 6.67
N ILE A 84 -0.17 -7.06 5.61
CA ILE A 84 -1.28 -6.84 4.69
C ILE A 84 -2.59 -7.13 5.44
N LYS A 85 -3.46 -6.13 5.53
CA LYS A 85 -4.73 -6.22 6.27
C LYS A 85 -5.89 -5.74 5.40
N PRO A 86 -7.05 -6.42 5.45
CA PRO A 86 -8.24 -5.93 4.77
C PRO A 86 -8.74 -4.63 5.40
N TYR A 87 -9.47 -3.84 4.64
CA TYR A 87 -10.22 -2.68 5.09
C TYR A 87 -11.70 -3.06 5.16
N ASN A 88 -12.26 -3.04 6.37
CA ASN A 88 -13.58 -3.61 6.66
C ASN A 88 -14.63 -2.52 6.90
N ALA A 89 -15.90 -2.93 7.01
CA ALA A 89 -17.01 -2.04 7.31
C ALA A 89 -16.81 -1.24 8.62
N GLU A 90 -16.21 -1.81 9.65
CA GLU A 90 -15.91 -1.12 10.92
C GLU A 90 -14.84 -0.01 10.81
N ASP A 91 -14.02 -0.09 9.76
CA ASP A 91 -12.95 0.86 9.47
C ASP A 91 -13.45 2.05 8.63
N ASN A 92 -14.71 2.03 8.21
CA ASN A 92 -15.30 3.02 7.32
C ASN A 92 -14.94 4.46 7.75
N GLU A 93 -14.49 5.25 6.78
CA GLU A 93 -14.05 6.64 6.95
C GLU A 93 -12.92 6.87 7.96
N LYS A 94 -12.18 5.83 8.37
CA LYS A 94 -11.01 5.94 9.26
C LYS A 94 -9.74 5.54 8.52
N PHE A 95 -8.63 6.18 8.86
CA PHE A 95 -7.34 5.72 8.35
C PHE A 95 -6.92 4.41 9.02
N LYS A 96 -6.77 3.36 8.21
CA LYS A 96 -6.25 2.06 8.61
C LYS A 96 -5.03 1.70 7.80
N THR A 97 -3.99 1.21 8.47
CA THR A 97 -2.83 0.62 7.79
C THR A 97 -3.25 -0.67 7.08
N ILE A 98 -3.06 -0.71 5.76
CA ILE A 98 -3.37 -1.90 4.94
C ILE A 98 -2.13 -2.67 4.50
N VAL A 99 -0.93 -2.06 4.57
CA VAL A 99 0.36 -2.71 4.32
C VAL A 99 1.50 -1.86 4.90
N GLU A 100 2.59 -2.51 5.30
CA GLU A 100 3.86 -1.88 5.65
C GLU A 100 4.98 -2.29 4.70
N PHE A 101 5.90 -1.36 4.46
CA PHE A 101 7.09 -1.55 3.64
C PHE A 101 8.34 -1.38 4.49
N GLU A 102 9.30 -2.30 4.39
CA GLU A 102 10.65 -2.09 4.89
C GLU A 102 11.49 -1.40 3.81
N CYS A 103 12.00 -0.23 4.15
CA CYS A 103 12.60 0.70 3.22
C CYS A 103 14.09 0.94 3.54
N ARG A 104 14.93 0.83 2.51
CA ARG A 104 16.39 1.03 2.59
C ARG A 104 16.85 1.98 1.49
N GLY A 105 16.96 3.27 1.80
CA GLY A 105 17.39 4.32 0.86
C GLY A 105 16.33 4.78 -0.14
N LEU A 106 15.21 4.06 -0.25
CA LEU A 106 14.00 4.45 -0.97
C LEU A 106 12.90 4.77 0.01
N GLU A 107 12.06 5.75 -0.29
CA GLU A 107 10.87 6.06 0.48
C GLU A 107 9.65 6.20 -0.43
N PRO A 108 8.58 5.40 -0.23
CA PRO A 108 7.27 5.68 -0.79
C PRO A 108 6.76 7.04 -0.29
N VAL A 109 6.36 7.89 -1.21
CA VAL A 109 5.82 9.23 -0.94
C VAL A 109 4.40 9.42 -1.44
N ASP A 110 3.94 8.56 -2.34
CA ASP A 110 2.56 8.54 -2.83
C ASP A 110 2.17 7.12 -3.25
N PHE A 111 0.88 6.86 -3.36
CA PHE A 111 0.34 5.57 -3.79
C PHE A 111 -0.83 5.80 -4.74
N GLN A 112 -0.80 5.10 -5.87
CA GLN A 112 -1.87 5.12 -6.85
C GLN A 112 -2.50 3.73 -6.94
N PRO A 113 -3.60 3.45 -6.24
CA PRO A 113 -4.26 2.16 -6.36
C PRO A 113 -4.73 1.92 -7.81
N GLN A 114 -4.80 0.65 -8.19
CA GLN A 114 -5.22 0.19 -9.52
C GLN A 114 -6.22 -0.97 -9.35
N ALA A 115 -6.36 -1.82 -10.37
CA ALA A 115 -7.08 -3.09 -10.31
C ALA A 115 -6.39 -4.13 -9.41
N GLY A 116 -7.11 -5.22 -9.14
CA GLY A 116 -6.62 -6.37 -8.36
C GLY A 116 -7.07 -6.38 -6.90
N PHE A 117 -7.96 -5.48 -6.49
CA PHE A 117 -8.63 -5.58 -5.20
C PHE A 117 -9.82 -6.54 -5.26
N ALA A 118 -10.15 -7.14 -4.11
CA ALA A 118 -11.38 -7.87 -3.91
C ALA A 118 -12.08 -7.37 -2.66
N ALA A 119 -13.40 -7.53 -2.61
CA ALA A 119 -14.24 -7.20 -1.46
C ALA A 119 -15.45 -8.13 -1.39
N GLU A 120 -16.21 -8.06 -0.30
CA GLU A 120 -17.39 -8.90 -0.06
C GLU A 120 -18.59 -8.02 0.32
N GLY A 121 -19.79 -8.39 -0.14
CA GLY A 121 -21.03 -7.78 0.31
C GLY A 121 -21.26 -8.07 1.80
N VAL A 122 -21.54 -7.03 2.59
CA VAL A 122 -21.65 -7.15 4.08
C VAL A 122 -22.69 -8.19 4.49
N GLU A 123 -23.85 -8.18 3.84
CA GLU A 123 -24.97 -9.07 4.19
C GLU A 123 -24.99 -10.34 3.35
N SER A 124 -24.65 -10.22 2.06
CA SER A 124 -24.79 -11.32 1.11
C SER A 124 -23.58 -12.25 1.04
N GLY A 125 -22.41 -11.79 1.49
CA GLY A 125 -21.13 -12.48 1.26
C GLY A 125 -20.74 -12.57 -0.22
N THR A 126 -21.42 -11.84 -1.11
CA THR A 126 -21.11 -11.84 -2.54
C THR A 126 -19.69 -11.31 -2.74
N VAL A 127 -18.84 -12.10 -3.39
CA VAL A 127 -17.45 -11.72 -3.67
C VAL A 127 -17.40 -10.86 -4.94
N PHE A 128 -16.74 -9.72 -4.83
CA PHE A 128 -16.41 -8.82 -5.93
C PHE A 128 -14.90 -8.89 -6.16
N ASN A 129 -14.48 -9.42 -7.32
CA ASN A 129 -13.07 -9.51 -7.71
C ASN A 129 -12.70 -8.39 -8.69
N ASP A 130 -11.39 -8.21 -8.92
CA ASP A 130 -10.82 -7.30 -9.90
C ASP A 130 -11.32 -5.84 -9.77
N ILE A 131 -11.63 -5.42 -8.54
CA ILE A 131 -12.03 -4.06 -8.23
C ILE A 131 -10.88 -3.12 -8.61
N ASN A 132 -11.18 -2.16 -9.46
CA ASN A 132 -10.26 -1.10 -9.85
C ASN A 132 -10.54 0.17 -9.06
N LEU A 133 -9.52 0.64 -8.34
CA LEU A 133 -9.58 1.83 -7.49
C LEU A 133 -8.82 3.04 -8.09
N GLN A 134 -8.39 2.96 -9.36
CA GLN A 134 -7.62 4.01 -10.06
C GLN A 134 -8.40 5.32 -10.20
N GLU A 135 -9.69 5.26 -10.53
CA GLU A 135 -10.55 6.43 -10.60
C GLU A 135 -11.12 6.71 -9.20
N LYS A 136 -11.20 7.99 -8.79
CA LYS A 136 -11.81 8.41 -7.51
C LYS A 136 -13.35 8.23 -7.46
N VAL A 137 -13.90 7.23 -8.17
CA VAL A 137 -15.34 7.06 -8.34
C VAL A 137 -15.73 5.58 -8.34
N ASN A 138 -16.44 5.23 -7.26
CA ASN A 138 -17.57 4.29 -7.14
C ASN A 138 -17.45 2.90 -7.79
N ALA A 139 -17.39 1.88 -6.92
CA ALA A 139 -17.58 0.48 -7.26
C ALA A 139 -19.03 0.11 -7.66
N THR A 140 -19.68 0.91 -8.50
CA THR A 140 -20.87 0.51 -9.25
C THR A 140 -20.79 1.11 -10.65
N GLY A 141 -20.68 0.25 -11.67
CA GLY A 141 -20.49 0.64 -13.07
C GLY A 141 -21.71 1.35 -13.67
N ASN A 142 -21.91 2.62 -13.35
CA ASN A 142 -22.74 3.52 -14.14
C ASN A 142 -22.20 4.95 -14.10
N LEU A 143 -21.93 5.45 -15.31
CA LEU A 143 -21.46 6.80 -15.59
C LEU A 143 -22.56 7.81 -15.25
N LEU A 144 -22.27 8.70 -14.31
CA LEU A 144 -22.87 10.03 -14.10
C LEU A 144 -24.41 10.14 -14.06
N SER A 145 -24.99 10.06 -12.85
CA SER A 145 -25.95 11.09 -12.41
C SER A 145 -26.27 10.92 -10.92
N ARG A 146 -25.88 11.91 -10.10
CA ARG A 146 -26.41 12.22 -8.76
C ARG A 146 -26.35 11.10 -7.70
N GLY A 147 -25.40 11.24 -6.77
CA GLY A 147 -25.41 10.59 -5.46
C GLY A 147 -24.72 9.23 -5.43
N ARG A 148 -23.74 9.11 -4.52
CA ARG A 148 -22.91 7.96 -4.09
C ARG A 148 -21.43 8.28 -4.31
N HIS A 149 -20.67 8.33 -3.24
CA HIS A 149 -19.27 8.78 -3.23
C HIS A 149 -18.40 7.76 -2.49
N LEU A 150 -17.57 7.03 -3.23
CA LEU A 150 -16.37 6.38 -2.69
C LEU A 150 -15.20 7.36 -2.79
N THR A 151 -14.98 8.18 -1.77
CA THR A 151 -13.81 9.07 -1.68
C THR A 151 -12.67 8.34 -0.97
N GLN A 152 -11.49 8.32 -1.59
CA GLN A 152 -10.31 7.63 -1.06
C GLN A 152 -9.21 8.65 -0.68
N GLU A 153 -8.67 8.52 0.52
CA GLU A 153 -7.50 9.26 0.98
C GLU A 153 -6.40 8.31 1.43
N TRP A 154 -5.18 8.60 0.99
CA TRP A 154 -3.99 7.82 1.33
C TRP A 154 -3.04 8.68 2.14
N ARG A 155 -2.50 8.13 3.21
CA ARG A 155 -1.44 8.80 3.95
C ARG A 155 -0.35 7.84 4.37
N ARG A 156 0.87 8.38 4.35
CA ARG A 156 2.03 7.78 4.99
C ARG A 156 1.90 7.93 6.51
N SER A 157 2.06 6.84 7.26
CA SER A 157 2.30 6.91 8.70
C SER A 157 3.74 6.52 9.01
N ASN A 158 4.47 7.44 9.65
CA ASN A 158 5.79 7.17 10.24
C ASN A 158 5.67 6.64 11.68
N ARG A 159 4.46 6.54 12.24
CA ARG A 159 4.24 6.10 13.62
C ARG A 159 4.09 4.58 13.68
N HIS A 160 5.09 3.92 14.26
CA HIS A 160 4.90 2.61 14.87
C HIS A 160 4.06 2.81 16.14
N PRO A 161 3.03 1.99 16.42
CA PRO A 161 2.48 1.94 17.76
C PRO A 161 3.59 1.43 18.67
N GLN A 162 4.13 2.29 19.54
CA GLN A 162 4.95 1.80 20.64
C GLN A 162 4.03 0.96 21.52
N SER A 163 4.24 -0.36 21.55
CA SER A 163 3.69 -1.22 22.58
C SER A 163 4.20 -0.69 23.91
N ASN A 164 3.30 -0.07 24.67
CA ASN A 164 3.58 0.45 25.99
C ASN A 164 3.66 -0.74 26.96
N ASN A 165 4.78 -1.45 26.95
CA ASN A 165 5.07 -2.47 27.96
C ASN A 165 5.53 -1.74 29.23
N ARG A 166 4.56 -1.23 30.00
CA ARG A 166 4.77 -0.97 31.43
C ARG A 166 4.91 -2.33 32.08
N ARG A 167 6.11 -2.60 32.59
CA ARG A 167 6.36 -3.67 33.56
C ARG A 167 5.75 -3.20 34.87
N ASP A 168 4.86 -4.01 35.42
CA ASP A 168 4.68 -4.11 36.87
C ASP A 168 5.74 -5.08 37.41
#